data_AF-A0A2Z5JAC6-F1
#
_entry.id   AF-A0A2Z5JAC6-F1
#
_cell.length_a   1.000
_cell.length_b   1.000
_cell.length_c   1.000
_cell.angle_alpha   90.00
_cell.angle_beta   90.00
_cell.angle_gamma   90.00
#
_symmetry.space_group_name_H-M   'P 1'
#
loop_
_entity.id
_entity.type
_entity.pdbx_description
1 polymer ?
#
loop_
_entity_poly.entity_id
_entity_poly.type
_entity_poly.pdbx_seq_one_letter_code
_entity_poly.pdbx_strand_id
1 'polypeptide(L)'
;MQHTEAELAQVLHTGPFHLALRTALSVRGLPLQRVQHHLAHRGVKVGVTSLSYWQQGVRRPQRTESLRAVKALEEVLELPGNSLLRLLETGNGRVDADRPAARSYRSLMEASGAVERLLATMGSPMDGGLHTVGHHERIRIGPGRELRQRESQHVVRAHRDDIDRYLAVYRGDPGCDPARVEVAARENCRTGRVRWDRETGVLVAELLFDTRLRAGDTYLFGYGFDDATGGPCGEYVRGFSFGGGQYVLQVGFDEAALPVRCRSFAQVSAGAPRGARADLTLTGRHRTVHLVEQGVRPGLVGIDWDWE
;
A
#
# COMPACT_ATOMS: atom_id res chain seq x y z
N MET A 1 26.99 -10.73 -13.50
CA MET A 1 26.95 -10.48 -12.03
C MET A 1 26.72 -11.83 -11.37
N GLN A 2 27.66 -12.31 -10.57
CA GLN A 2 27.49 -13.57 -9.84
C GLN A 2 26.53 -13.30 -8.68
N HIS A 3 25.31 -13.81 -8.77
CA HIS A 3 24.37 -13.80 -7.66
C HIS A 3 24.90 -14.73 -6.56
N THR A 4 24.79 -14.31 -5.29
CA THR A 4 25.31 -15.07 -4.15
C THR A 4 24.22 -15.91 -3.48
N GLU A 5 24.59 -17.00 -2.79
CA GLU A 5 23.68 -17.82 -1.97
C GLU A 5 22.89 -16.98 -0.95
N ALA A 6 23.53 -15.94 -0.38
CA ALA A 6 22.89 -15.01 0.55
C ALA A 6 21.80 -14.15 -0.12
N GLU A 7 22.07 -13.67 -1.34
CA GLU A 7 21.09 -12.93 -2.15
C GLU A 7 19.91 -13.83 -2.54
N LEU A 8 20.18 -15.10 -2.87
CA LEU A 8 19.13 -16.08 -3.14
C LEU A 8 18.23 -16.32 -1.92
N ALA A 9 18.82 -16.52 -0.73
CA ALA A 9 18.06 -16.72 0.50
C ALA A 9 17.17 -15.51 0.83
N GLN A 10 17.67 -14.30 0.64
CA GLN A 10 16.90 -13.06 0.86
C GLN A 10 15.74 -12.93 -0.13
N VAL A 11 15.99 -13.13 -1.42
CA VAL A 11 14.98 -12.96 -2.47
C VAL A 11 13.93 -14.08 -2.41
N LEU A 12 14.26 -15.29 -1.95
CA LEU A 12 13.29 -16.36 -1.68
C LEU A 12 12.37 -16.08 -0.48
N HIS A 13 12.73 -15.14 0.39
CA HIS A 13 11.92 -14.76 1.55
C HIS A 13 11.04 -13.53 1.27
N THR A 14 11.57 -12.50 0.61
CA THR A 14 10.90 -11.21 0.47
C THR A 14 10.76 -10.71 -0.97
N GLY A 15 11.37 -11.37 -1.94
CA GLY A 15 11.43 -10.92 -3.33
C GLY A 15 10.20 -11.31 -4.16
N PRO A 16 9.92 -10.59 -5.27
CA PRO A 16 8.87 -11.00 -6.19
C PRO A 16 9.27 -12.30 -6.91
N PHE A 17 8.30 -13.18 -7.18
CA PHE A 17 8.51 -14.52 -7.78
C PHE A 17 9.47 -14.55 -8.98
N HIS A 18 9.34 -13.63 -9.93
CA HIS A 18 10.19 -13.60 -11.13
C HIS A 18 11.66 -13.28 -10.82
N LEU A 19 11.90 -12.43 -9.82
CA LEU A 19 13.24 -12.11 -9.36
C LEU A 19 13.85 -13.32 -8.64
N ALA A 20 13.09 -13.98 -7.75
CA ALA A 20 13.52 -15.19 -7.07
C ALA A 20 13.86 -16.32 -8.05
N LEU A 21 13.02 -16.53 -9.06
CA LEU A 21 13.25 -17.52 -10.11
C LEU A 21 14.50 -17.19 -10.94
N ARG A 22 14.68 -15.92 -11.33
CA ARG A 22 15.86 -15.49 -12.08
C ARG A 22 17.15 -15.69 -11.27
N THR A 23 17.15 -15.27 -10.01
CA THR A 23 18.29 -15.43 -9.10
C THR A 23 18.60 -16.91 -8.88
N ALA A 24 17.59 -17.76 -8.67
CA ALA A 24 17.77 -19.20 -8.51
C ALA A 24 18.40 -19.85 -9.75
N LEU A 25 17.91 -19.52 -10.96
CA LEU A 25 18.48 -20.01 -12.22
C LEU A 25 19.94 -19.59 -12.40
N SER A 26 20.28 -18.35 -12.04
CA SER A 26 21.63 -17.83 -12.14
C SER A 26 22.59 -18.44 -11.13
N VAL A 27 22.17 -18.62 -9.87
CA VAL A 27 23.00 -19.25 -8.82
C VAL A 27 23.26 -20.72 -9.13
N ARG A 28 22.24 -21.44 -9.63
CA ARG A 28 22.36 -22.85 -10.01
C ARG A 28 22.99 -23.09 -11.37
N GLY A 29 23.23 -22.03 -12.16
CA GLY A 29 23.87 -22.13 -13.48
C GLY A 29 23.08 -22.96 -14.51
N LEU A 30 21.75 -23.03 -14.36
CA LEU A 30 20.90 -23.89 -15.18
C LEU A 30 20.19 -23.07 -16.28
N PRO A 31 20.48 -23.32 -17.57
CA PRO A 31 19.75 -22.67 -18.66
C PRO A 31 18.32 -23.21 -18.77
N LEU A 32 17.39 -22.38 -19.24
CA LEU A 32 15.95 -22.70 -19.30
C LEU A 32 15.63 -24.00 -20.05
N GLN A 33 16.35 -24.30 -21.13
CA GLN A 33 16.18 -25.55 -21.89
C GLN A 33 16.55 -26.79 -21.06
N ARG A 34 17.60 -26.71 -20.24
CA ARG A 34 18.02 -27.79 -19.35
C ARG A 34 17.00 -27.98 -18.23
N VAL A 35 16.46 -26.89 -17.68
CA VAL A 35 15.37 -26.93 -16.69
C VAL A 35 14.11 -27.57 -17.28
N GLN A 36 13.71 -27.17 -18.49
CA GLN A 36 12.58 -27.76 -19.20
C GLN A 36 12.74 -29.27 -19.39
N HIS A 37 13.94 -29.72 -19.76
CA HIS A 37 14.24 -31.14 -19.94
C HIS A 37 14.10 -31.93 -18.62
N HIS A 38 14.59 -31.39 -17.50
CA HIS A 38 14.42 -32.02 -16.18
C HIS A 38 12.95 -32.07 -15.74
N LEU A 39 12.17 -31.03 -16.02
CA LEU A 39 10.73 -31.01 -15.76
C LEU A 39 9.99 -32.06 -16.60
N ALA A 40 10.35 -32.21 -17.88
CA ALA A 40 9.76 -33.20 -18.77
C ALA A 40 10.03 -34.64 -18.30
N HIS A 41 11.24 -34.93 -17.82
CA HIS A 41 11.58 -36.22 -17.21
C HIS A 41 10.76 -36.55 -15.95
N ARG A 42 10.24 -35.53 -15.26
CA ARG A 42 9.33 -35.67 -14.11
C ARG A 42 7.85 -35.64 -14.50
N GLY A 43 7.54 -35.78 -15.79
CA GLY A 43 6.16 -35.79 -16.31
C GLY A 43 5.49 -34.42 -16.35
N VAL A 44 6.23 -33.33 -16.13
CA VAL A 44 5.71 -31.95 -16.15
C VAL A 44 5.95 -31.32 -17.52
N LYS A 45 4.88 -31.05 -18.26
CA LYS A 45 4.95 -30.40 -19.58
C LYS A 45 4.86 -28.88 -19.44
N VAL A 46 6.00 -28.19 -19.49
CA VAL A 46 6.07 -26.72 -19.59
C VAL A 46 6.98 -26.32 -20.76
N GLY A 47 6.60 -25.31 -21.52
CA GLY A 47 7.40 -24.78 -22.63
C GLY A 47 8.51 -23.82 -22.16
N VAL A 48 9.62 -23.74 -22.91
CA VAL A 48 10.71 -22.77 -22.65
C VAL A 48 10.20 -21.32 -22.64
N THR A 49 9.26 -21.00 -23.53
CA THR A 49 8.61 -19.68 -23.60
C THR A 49 7.82 -19.35 -22.32
N SER A 50 7.13 -20.33 -21.73
CA SER A 50 6.44 -20.15 -20.45
C SER A 50 7.43 -19.89 -19.31
N LEU A 51 8.54 -20.62 -19.25
CA LEU A 51 9.60 -20.40 -18.25
C LEU A 51 10.26 -19.03 -18.43
N SER A 52 10.49 -18.61 -19.67
CA SER A 52 11.03 -17.29 -20.00
C SER A 52 10.10 -16.16 -19.56
N TYR A 53 8.80 -16.27 -19.81
CA TYR A 53 7.81 -15.30 -19.33
C TYR A 53 7.67 -15.26 -17.81
N TRP A 54 7.88 -16.38 -17.12
CA TRP A 54 7.93 -16.43 -15.66
C TRP A 54 9.17 -15.72 -15.10
N GLN A 55 10.33 -15.92 -15.72
CA GLN A 55 11.59 -15.25 -15.35
C GLN A 55 11.55 -13.73 -15.60
N GLN A 56 10.90 -13.30 -16.68
CA GLN A 56 10.74 -11.88 -17.01
C GLN A 56 9.62 -11.19 -16.24
N GLY A 57 8.78 -11.95 -15.51
CA GLY A 57 7.63 -11.41 -14.78
C GLY A 57 6.44 -11.04 -15.65
N VAL A 58 6.49 -11.33 -16.96
CA VAL A 58 5.41 -11.07 -17.95
C VAL A 58 4.18 -11.92 -17.66
N ARG A 59 4.36 -13.13 -17.12
CA ARG A 59 3.26 -14.04 -16.75
C ARG A 59 3.56 -14.72 -15.42
N ARG A 60 2.54 -14.97 -14.61
CA ARG A 60 2.66 -15.73 -13.36
C ARG A 60 1.95 -17.09 -13.46
N PRO A 61 2.54 -18.17 -12.90
CA PRO A 61 1.87 -19.45 -12.75
C PRO A 61 0.68 -19.33 -11.77
N GLN A 62 -0.53 -19.70 -12.22
CA GLN A 62 -1.75 -19.66 -11.39
C GLN A 62 -2.58 -20.96 -11.47
N ARG A 63 -2.55 -21.68 -12.60
CA ARG A 63 -3.30 -22.91 -12.78
C ARG A 63 -2.68 -24.06 -11.99
N THR A 64 -3.49 -25.03 -11.57
CA THR A 64 -3.04 -26.22 -10.81
C THR A 64 -1.87 -26.94 -11.50
N GLU A 65 -1.90 -27.09 -12.81
CA GLU A 65 -0.81 -27.69 -13.59
C GLU A 65 0.48 -26.85 -13.56
N SER A 66 0.35 -25.52 -13.59
CA SER A 66 1.49 -24.60 -13.50
C SER A 66 2.08 -24.55 -12.10
N LEU A 67 1.26 -24.67 -11.05
CA LEU A 67 1.74 -24.78 -9.66
C LEU A 67 2.47 -26.10 -9.42
N ARG A 68 1.96 -27.21 -9.98
CA ARG A 68 2.71 -28.49 -10.00
C ARG A 68 4.07 -28.33 -10.69
N ALA A 69 4.12 -27.56 -11.77
CA ALA A 69 5.39 -27.27 -12.44
C ALA A 69 6.35 -26.42 -11.60
N VAL A 70 5.84 -25.45 -10.84
CA VAL A 70 6.67 -24.65 -9.91
C VAL A 70 7.20 -25.51 -8.77
N LYS A 71 6.40 -26.44 -8.24
CA LYS A 71 6.87 -27.41 -7.25
C LYS A 71 8.03 -28.25 -7.77
N ALA A 72 7.87 -28.82 -8.97
CA ALA A 72 8.93 -29.59 -9.62
C ALA A 72 10.17 -28.72 -9.93
N LEU A 73 9.98 -27.42 -10.17
CA LEU A 73 11.05 -26.46 -10.41
C LEU A 73 11.89 -26.20 -9.16
N GLU A 74 11.28 -26.09 -7.98
CA GLU A 74 12.02 -25.97 -6.71
C GLU A 74 12.94 -27.16 -6.47
N GLU A 75 12.46 -28.37 -6.78
CA GLU A 75 13.24 -29.59 -6.65
C GLU A 75 14.37 -29.70 -7.69
N VAL A 76 14.17 -29.20 -8.91
CA VAL A 76 15.21 -29.16 -9.96
C VAL A 76 16.27 -28.11 -9.65
N LEU A 77 15.88 -27.02 -8.99
CA LEU A 77 16.77 -25.92 -8.60
C LEU A 77 17.35 -26.11 -7.19
N GLU A 78 17.10 -27.25 -6.53
CA GLU A 78 17.59 -27.54 -5.17
C GLU A 78 17.29 -26.39 -4.20
N LEU A 79 16.05 -25.91 -4.23
CA LEU A 79 15.56 -24.85 -3.35
C LEU A 79 14.87 -25.47 -2.13
N PRO A 80 14.80 -24.73 -1.00
CA PRO A 80 13.92 -25.12 0.10
C PRO A 80 12.49 -25.32 -0.40
N GLY A 81 11.84 -26.39 0.03
CA GLY A 81 10.49 -26.73 -0.41
C GLY A 81 9.50 -25.60 -0.16
N ASN A 82 8.61 -25.37 -1.14
CA ASN A 82 7.60 -24.32 -1.16
C ASN A 82 8.16 -22.88 -1.15
N SER A 83 9.45 -22.66 -1.38
CA SER A 83 10.04 -21.32 -1.37
C SER A 83 9.52 -20.42 -2.50
N LEU A 84 9.44 -20.93 -3.74
CA LEU A 84 8.86 -20.22 -4.89
C LEU A 84 7.33 -20.26 -4.87
N LEU A 85 6.72 -21.37 -4.45
CA LEU A 85 5.27 -21.48 -4.29
C LEU A 85 4.75 -20.47 -3.29
N ARG A 86 5.42 -20.27 -2.15
CA ARG A 86 5.05 -19.25 -1.17
C ARG A 86 5.09 -17.85 -1.77
N LEU A 87 6.02 -17.54 -2.66
CA LEU A 87 6.05 -16.24 -3.37
C LEU A 87 4.90 -16.08 -4.39
N LEU A 88 4.37 -17.19 -4.88
CA LEU A 88 3.14 -17.20 -5.68
C LEU A 88 1.89 -17.10 -4.80
N GLU A 89 1.90 -17.65 -3.59
CA GLU A 89 0.79 -17.54 -2.62
C GLU A 89 0.71 -16.17 -1.96
N THR A 90 1.85 -15.52 -1.69
CA THR A 90 1.89 -14.13 -1.21
C THR A 90 1.64 -13.13 -2.33
N GLY A 91 1.97 -13.49 -3.58
CA GLY A 91 1.69 -12.71 -4.79
C GLY A 91 0.30 -12.95 -5.40
N ASN A 92 -0.36 -14.05 -5.04
CA ASN A 92 -1.78 -14.30 -5.27
C ASN A 92 -2.51 -13.65 -4.12
N GLY A 93 -3.05 -12.45 -4.37
CA GLY A 93 -4.14 -11.95 -3.55
C GLY A 93 -5.15 -13.09 -3.38
N ARG A 94 -5.43 -13.44 -2.13
CA ARG A 94 -6.58 -14.25 -1.73
C ARG A 94 -7.81 -13.64 -2.39
N VAL A 95 -8.19 -14.17 -3.55
CA VAL A 95 -9.54 -13.99 -4.09
C VAL A 95 -10.36 -15.03 -3.33
N ASP A 96 -11.15 -14.54 -2.39
CA ASP A 96 -12.20 -15.25 -1.64
C ASP A 96 -11.86 -16.59 -0.97
N ALA A 97 -11.53 -16.52 0.34
CA ALA A 97 -11.97 -17.52 1.32
C ALA A 97 -11.61 -17.13 2.77
N ASP A 98 -10.65 -16.23 2.97
CA ASP A 98 -10.22 -15.86 4.33
C ASP A 98 -9.85 -14.38 4.38
N ARG A 99 -10.92 -13.55 4.38
CA ARG A 99 -10.84 -12.14 4.76
C ARG A 99 -10.50 -12.12 6.26
N PRO A 100 -9.30 -11.71 6.70
CA PRO A 100 -9.20 -11.20 8.06
C PRO A 100 -10.23 -10.07 8.14
N ALA A 101 -11.17 -10.16 9.09
CA ALA A 101 -12.27 -9.23 9.21
C ALA A 101 -11.76 -7.80 9.00
N ALA A 102 -12.29 -7.12 7.97
CA ALA A 102 -11.87 -5.75 7.71
C ALA A 102 -12.03 -4.98 9.01
N ARG A 103 -10.97 -4.29 9.41
CA ARG A 103 -11.03 -3.51 10.64
C ARG A 103 -12.06 -2.43 10.40
N SER A 104 -13.14 -2.45 11.19
CA SER A 104 -14.10 -1.35 11.19
C SER A 104 -13.32 -0.07 11.41
N TYR A 105 -13.72 0.97 10.69
CA TYR A 105 -13.16 2.31 10.85
C TYR A 105 -13.16 2.74 12.34
N ARG A 106 -14.08 2.20 13.17
CA ARG A 106 -14.12 2.29 14.64
C ARG A 106 -12.85 1.89 15.37
N SER A 107 -12.11 0.91 14.85
CA SER A 107 -10.86 0.47 15.47
C SER A 107 -9.65 1.31 15.08
N LEU A 108 -9.75 2.09 14.00
CA LEU A 108 -8.65 2.87 13.45
C LEU A 108 -8.76 4.35 13.82
N MET A 109 -9.97 4.85 14.08
CA MET A 109 -10.19 6.26 14.38
C MET A 109 -11.26 6.44 15.46
N GLU A 110 -10.97 7.32 16.42
CA GLU A 110 -11.89 7.67 17.52
C GLU A 110 -13.18 8.33 16.98
N ALA A 111 -13.08 9.16 15.94
CA ALA A 111 -14.21 9.84 15.29
C ALA A 111 -14.99 8.95 14.28
N SER A 112 -14.96 7.64 14.48
CA SER A 112 -15.49 6.68 13.50
C SER A 112 -16.99 6.75 13.23
N GLY A 113 -17.78 7.12 14.24
CA GLY A 113 -19.23 7.29 14.07
C GLY A 113 -19.58 8.40 13.08
N ALA A 114 -18.84 9.52 13.09
CA ALA A 114 -19.06 10.61 12.13
C ALA A 114 -18.73 10.17 10.71
N VAL A 115 -17.64 9.44 10.52
CA VAL A 115 -17.25 8.94 9.20
C VAL A 115 -18.23 7.92 8.68
N GLU A 116 -18.70 6.97 9.49
CA GLU A 116 -19.74 6.03 9.09
C GLU A 116 -21.03 6.74 8.65
N ARG A 117 -21.46 7.77 9.40
CA ARG A 117 -22.62 8.61 9.02
C ARG A 117 -22.39 9.31 7.69
N LEU A 118 -21.25 9.98 7.53
CA LEU A 118 -20.93 10.72 6.29
C LEU A 118 -20.83 9.77 5.09
N LEU A 119 -20.15 8.61 5.23
CA LEU A 119 -20.09 7.60 4.17
C LEU A 119 -21.47 7.07 3.79
N ALA A 120 -22.37 6.84 4.77
CA ALA A 120 -23.74 6.42 4.50
C ALA A 120 -24.52 7.46 3.68
N THR A 121 -24.36 8.76 3.97
CA THR A 121 -25.01 9.83 3.17
C THR A 121 -24.49 9.92 1.74
N MET A 122 -23.29 9.39 1.47
CA MET A 122 -22.69 9.38 0.14
C MET A 122 -23.15 8.20 -0.71
N GLY A 123 -23.81 7.20 -0.11
CA GLY A 123 -24.40 6.05 -0.82
C GLY A 123 -23.37 5.06 -1.38
N SER A 124 -22.17 5.01 -0.80
CA SER A 124 -21.10 4.08 -1.21
C SER A 124 -21.03 2.89 -0.26
N PRO A 125 -20.73 1.67 -0.77
CA PRO A 125 -20.43 0.55 0.10
C PRO A 125 -19.19 0.83 0.96
N MET A 126 -19.15 0.23 2.16
CA MET A 126 -18.08 0.48 3.15
C MET A 126 -16.67 0.12 2.67
N ASP A 127 -16.55 -0.79 1.70
CA ASP A 127 -15.27 -1.19 1.10
C ASP A 127 -14.93 -0.41 -0.19
N GLY A 128 -15.83 0.46 -0.67
CA GLY A 128 -15.65 1.30 -1.85
C GLY A 128 -15.41 0.58 -3.17
N GLY A 129 -15.41 -0.76 -3.19
CA GLY A 129 -15.12 -1.56 -4.39
C GLY A 129 -13.67 -1.52 -4.89
N LEU A 130 -12.75 -0.94 -4.11
CA LEU A 130 -11.35 -0.73 -4.50
C LEU A 130 -10.37 -1.29 -3.46
N HIS A 131 -9.36 -2.00 -3.93
CA HIS A 131 -8.18 -2.38 -3.16
C HIS A 131 -7.00 -1.46 -3.49
N THR A 132 -6.31 -0.97 -2.46
CA THR A 132 -5.09 -0.19 -2.66
C THR A 132 -3.94 -1.13 -3.02
N VAL A 133 -3.32 -0.89 -4.19
CA VAL A 133 -2.11 -1.58 -4.66
C VAL A 133 -0.88 -0.75 -4.33
N GLY A 134 -0.99 0.57 -4.43
CA GLY A 134 0.06 1.52 -4.07
C GLY A 134 -0.57 2.80 -3.55
N HIS A 135 0.05 3.39 -2.54
CA HIS A 135 -0.37 4.68 -2.01
C HIS A 135 0.85 5.49 -1.59
N HIS A 136 1.03 6.64 -2.20
CA HIS A 136 2.08 7.58 -1.86
C HIS A 136 1.42 8.84 -1.30
N GLU A 137 1.77 9.18 -0.07
CA GLU A 137 1.25 10.33 0.63
C GLU A 137 2.38 11.29 0.99
N ARG A 138 2.18 12.57 0.68
CA ARG A 138 3.09 13.66 1.03
C ARG A 138 2.37 14.64 1.94
N ILE A 139 2.97 14.90 3.09
CA ILE A 139 2.49 15.83 4.10
C ILE A 139 3.44 17.02 4.15
N ARG A 140 2.89 18.24 4.21
CA ARG A 140 3.66 19.45 4.48
C ARG A 140 3.21 20.09 5.77
N ILE A 141 4.17 20.29 6.68
CA ILE A 141 3.99 21.00 7.94
C ILE A 141 4.42 22.45 7.74
N GLY A 142 3.55 23.38 8.14
CA GLY A 142 3.75 24.82 7.99
C GLY A 142 4.62 25.45 9.09
N PRO A 143 4.90 26.75 8.97
CA PRO A 143 5.71 27.50 9.93
C PRO A 143 5.07 27.62 11.32
N GLY A 144 3.75 27.46 11.42
CA GLY A 144 3.01 27.40 12.69
C GLY A 144 2.92 25.99 13.28
N ARG A 145 3.71 25.02 12.76
CA ARG A 145 3.70 23.59 13.15
C ARG A 145 2.40 22.85 12.81
N GLU A 146 1.58 23.44 11.95
CA GLU A 146 0.28 22.93 11.50
C GLU A 146 0.42 22.05 10.25
N LEU A 147 -0.44 21.04 10.10
CA LEU A 147 -0.53 20.27 8.86
C LEU A 147 -1.20 21.13 7.78
N ARG A 148 -0.39 21.70 6.89
CA ARG A 148 -0.86 22.60 5.82
C ARG A 148 -1.48 21.87 4.64
N GLN A 149 -0.85 20.78 4.25
CA GLN A 149 -1.19 20.10 3.02
C GLN A 149 -0.96 18.60 3.13
N ARG A 150 -1.92 17.85 2.60
CA ARG A 150 -1.82 16.41 2.35
C ARG A 150 -2.07 16.15 0.88
N GLU A 151 -1.10 15.58 0.18
CA GLU A 151 -1.26 15.09 -1.18
C GLU A 151 -1.20 13.56 -1.18
N SER A 152 -2.12 12.90 -1.87
CA SER A 152 -2.22 11.46 -1.95
C SER A 152 -2.29 11.03 -3.42
N GLN A 153 -1.41 10.12 -3.83
CA GLN A 153 -1.45 9.45 -5.12
C GLN A 153 -1.71 7.96 -4.89
N HIS A 154 -2.75 7.44 -5.52
CA HIS A 154 -3.21 6.07 -5.37
C HIS A 154 -3.06 5.28 -6.66
N VAL A 155 -2.66 4.03 -6.52
CA VAL A 155 -2.90 2.97 -7.48
C VAL A 155 -3.87 2.00 -6.82
N VAL A 156 -5.05 1.85 -7.40
CA VAL A 156 -6.09 0.95 -6.90
C VAL A 156 -6.37 -0.16 -7.90
N ARG A 157 -6.95 -1.25 -7.42
CA ARG A 157 -7.55 -2.31 -8.22
C ARG A 157 -9.01 -2.45 -7.85
N ALA A 158 -9.90 -2.39 -8.83
CA ALA A 158 -11.30 -2.68 -8.61
C ALA A 158 -11.51 -4.18 -8.35
N HIS A 159 -12.33 -4.54 -7.36
CA HIS A 159 -12.73 -5.93 -7.11
C HIS A 159 -14.21 -6.19 -7.41
N ARG A 160 -14.91 -5.17 -7.92
CA ARG A 160 -16.28 -5.24 -8.41
C ARG A 160 -16.37 -4.45 -9.71
N ASP A 161 -17.41 -4.73 -10.49
CA ASP A 161 -17.71 -3.97 -11.69
C ASP A 161 -18.36 -2.62 -11.38
N ASP A 162 -18.34 -1.73 -12.38
CA ASP A 162 -18.98 -0.42 -12.37
C ASP A 162 -18.49 0.54 -11.26
N ILE A 163 -17.22 0.44 -10.88
CA ILE A 163 -16.61 1.40 -9.96
C ILE A 163 -16.22 2.67 -10.71
N ASP A 164 -16.80 3.80 -10.31
CA ASP A 164 -16.62 5.10 -10.96
C ASP A 164 -16.13 6.20 -10.02
N ARG A 165 -15.80 5.85 -8.77
CA ARG A 165 -15.42 6.84 -7.75
C ARG A 165 -14.61 6.27 -6.61
N TYR A 166 -14.00 7.19 -5.85
CA TYR A 166 -13.33 6.95 -4.58
C TYR A 166 -13.82 7.94 -3.51
N LEU A 167 -13.94 7.51 -2.25
CA LEU A 167 -14.26 8.39 -1.14
C LEU A 167 -12.99 8.65 -0.30
N ALA A 168 -12.48 9.87 -0.37
CA ALA A 168 -11.34 10.30 0.41
C ALA A 168 -11.80 10.88 1.76
N VAL A 169 -11.22 10.41 2.85
CA VAL A 169 -11.55 10.87 4.21
C VAL A 169 -10.40 11.69 4.77
N TYR A 170 -10.71 12.88 5.28
CA TYR A 170 -9.82 13.78 5.97
C TYR A 170 -10.32 13.97 7.41
N ARG A 171 -9.39 13.96 8.37
CA ARG A 171 -9.65 14.39 9.74
C ARG A 171 -8.62 15.45 10.04
N GLY A 172 -9.08 16.65 10.34
CA GLY A 172 -8.21 17.73 10.76
C GLY A 172 -7.72 17.54 12.19
N ASP A 173 -6.60 18.18 12.49
CA ASP A 173 -6.09 18.30 13.85
C ASP A 173 -7.03 19.14 14.74
N PRO A 174 -6.90 19.07 16.08
CA PRO A 174 -7.70 19.90 16.98
C PRO A 174 -7.69 21.39 16.57
N GLY A 175 -8.87 21.99 16.48
CA GLY A 175 -9.05 23.37 16.02
C GLY A 175 -9.32 23.53 14.51
N CYS A 176 -9.19 22.47 13.71
CA CYS A 176 -9.55 22.49 12.30
C CYS A 176 -11.03 22.88 12.08
N ASP A 177 -11.27 23.77 11.12
CA ASP A 177 -12.60 24.02 10.56
C ASP A 177 -12.74 23.24 9.25
N PRO A 178 -13.41 22.08 9.23
CA PRO A 178 -13.48 21.24 8.03
C PRO A 178 -14.25 21.92 6.89
N ALA A 179 -15.03 22.98 7.15
CA ALA A 179 -15.70 23.75 6.10
C ALA A 179 -14.74 24.64 5.30
N ARG A 180 -13.53 24.89 5.81
CA ARG A 180 -12.49 25.71 5.19
C ARG A 180 -11.36 24.88 4.57
N VAL A 181 -11.43 23.55 4.69
CA VAL A 181 -10.49 22.64 4.07
C VAL A 181 -10.80 22.56 2.57
N GLU A 182 -9.80 22.84 1.74
CA GLU A 182 -9.94 22.77 0.30
C GLU A 182 -9.62 21.35 -0.19
N VAL A 183 -10.46 20.82 -1.09
CA VAL A 183 -10.27 19.51 -1.70
C VAL A 183 -9.80 19.69 -3.14
N ALA A 184 -8.55 19.37 -3.40
CA ALA A 184 -7.95 19.45 -4.73
C ALA A 184 -7.96 18.07 -5.40
N ALA A 185 -8.85 17.84 -6.37
CA ALA A 185 -8.70 16.73 -7.29
C ALA A 185 -7.52 17.00 -8.23
N ARG A 186 -6.67 16.00 -8.46
CA ARG A 186 -5.44 16.12 -9.26
C ARG A 186 -5.50 15.17 -10.44
N GLU A 187 -4.75 14.08 -10.41
CA GLU A 187 -4.68 13.16 -11.53
C GLU A 187 -5.95 12.29 -11.63
N ASN A 188 -6.48 12.17 -12.86
CA ASN A 188 -7.46 11.16 -13.28
C ASN A 188 -8.75 11.10 -12.42
N CYS A 189 -9.12 12.20 -11.77
CA CYS A 189 -10.36 12.30 -11.04
C CYS A 189 -10.85 13.76 -10.96
N ARG A 190 -12.10 13.93 -10.55
CA ARG A 190 -12.72 15.23 -10.30
C ARG A 190 -13.47 15.22 -8.98
N THR A 191 -13.45 16.33 -8.27
CA THR A 191 -14.20 16.47 -7.02
C THR A 191 -15.70 16.44 -7.29
N GLY A 192 -16.40 15.51 -6.63
CA GLY A 192 -17.85 15.39 -6.61
C GLY A 192 -18.43 16.06 -5.36
N ARG A 193 -19.26 15.32 -4.63
CA ARG A 193 -19.83 15.82 -3.37
C ARG A 193 -18.77 15.88 -2.28
N VAL A 194 -18.81 16.94 -1.48
CA VAL A 194 -18.02 17.06 -0.24
C VAL A 194 -19.00 17.19 0.93
N ARG A 195 -18.73 16.47 2.01
CA ARG A 195 -19.52 16.49 3.25
C ARG A 195 -18.58 16.55 4.44
N TRP A 196 -19.00 17.21 5.51
CA TRP A 196 -18.17 17.37 6.70
C TRP A 196 -19.03 17.36 7.97
N ASP A 197 -18.37 17.14 9.09
CA ASP A 197 -18.93 17.16 10.44
C ASP A 197 -18.04 18.05 11.32
N ARG A 198 -18.57 19.21 11.71
CA ARG A 198 -17.82 20.26 12.42
C ARG A 198 -17.41 19.84 13.83
N GLU A 199 -18.24 19.04 14.50
CA GLU A 199 -17.99 18.58 15.86
C GLU A 199 -16.76 17.66 15.91
N THR A 200 -16.58 16.82 14.89
CA THR A 200 -15.48 15.85 14.84
C THR A 200 -14.29 16.27 13.96
N GLY A 201 -14.39 17.39 13.23
CA GLY A 201 -13.34 17.87 12.32
C GLY A 201 -13.14 16.95 11.10
N VAL A 202 -14.16 16.15 10.77
CA VAL A 202 -14.10 15.15 9.69
C VAL A 202 -14.66 15.75 8.40
N LEU A 203 -14.00 15.45 7.29
CA LEU A 203 -14.47 15.72 5.94
C LEU A 203 -14.36 14.47 5.06
N VAL A 204 -15.36 14.24 4.22
CA VAL A 204 -15.39 13.18 3.21
C VAL A 204 -15.62 13.83 1.85
N ALA A 205 -14.73 13.55 0.91
CA ALA A 205 -14.83 14.01 -0.46
C ALA A 205 -15.01 12.83 -1.43
N GLU A 206 -15.95 12.98 -2.35
CA GLU A 206 -16.11 12.09 -3.49
C GLU A 206 -15.18 12.52 -4.62
N LEU A 207 -14.42 11.57 -5.13
CA LEU A 207 -13.54 11.73 -6.27
C LEU A 207 -14.08 10.83 -7.37
N LEU A 208 -14.67 11.45 -8.39
CA LEU A 208 -15.28 10.75 -9.51
C LEU A 208 -14.20 10.48 -10.56
N PHE A 209 -14.20 9.27 -11.10
CA PHE A 209 -13.37 8.89 -12.24
C PHE A 209 -14.11 9.21 -13.54
N ASP A 210 -13.37 9.50 -14.60
CA ASP A 210 -13.95 9.72 -15.94
C ASP A 210 -14.17 8.39 -16.70
N THR A 211 -14.04 7.27 -16.00
CA THR A 211 -14.25 5.92 -16.52
C THR A 211 -14.91 5.03 -15.45
N ARG A 212 -15.51 3.93 -15.91
CA ARG A 212 -16.03 2.87 -15.05
C ARG A 212 -15.08 1.69 -15.09
N LEU A 213 -14.56 1.32 -13.92
CA LEU A 213 -13.65 0.20 -13.74
C LEU A 213 -14.43 -1.09 -13.61
N ARG A 214 -13.90 -2.15 -14.23
CA ARG A 214 -14.36 -3.53 -14.05
C ARG A 214 -13.53 -4.26 -13.01
N ALA A 215 -14.04 -5.36 -12.49
CA ALA A 215 -13.30 -6.20 -11.57
C ALA A 215 -11.96 -6.64 -12.18
N GLY A 216 -10.87 -6.37 -11.45
CA GLY A 216 -9.49 -6.61 -11.86
C GLY A 216 -8.77 -5.40 -12.45
N ASP A 217 -9.49 -4.39 -12.94
CA ASP A 217 -8.89 -3.19 -13.53
C ASP A 217 -8.07 -2.42 -12.51
N THR A 218 -6.94 -1.88 -12.95
CA THR A 218 -6.12 -0.98 -12.15
C THR A 218 -6.30 0.46 -12.58
N TYR A 219 -6.34 1.37 -11.62
CA TYR A 219 -6.51 2.79 -11.88
C TYR A 219 -5.57 3.62 -11.02
N LEU A 220 -4.97 4.65 -11.61
CA LEU A 220 -4.12 5.62 -10.91
C LEU A 220 -4.84 6.94 -10.84
N PHE A 221 -4.91 7.53 -9.65
CA PHE A 221 -5.50 8.86 -9.44
C PHE A 221 -4.80 9.58 -8.30
N GLY A 222 -5.01 10.90 -8.20
CA GLY A 222 -4.40 11.74 -7.18
C GLY A 222 -5.35 12.81 -6.67
N TYR A 223 -5.21 13.17 -5.39
CA TYR A 223 -5.97 14.21 -4.73
C TYR A 223 -5.16 14.87 -3.60
N GLY A 224 -5.65 15.98 -3.09
CA GLY A 224 -5.10 16.59 -1.89
C GLY A 224 -6.13 17.32 -1.04
N PHE A 225 -5.72 17.60 0.19
CA PHE A 225 -6.42 18.43 1.14
C PHE A 225 -5.47 19.54 1.59
N ASP A 226 -5.93 20.78 1.46
CA ASP A 226 -5.22 21.96 1.94
C ASP A 226 -5.98 22.49 3.16
N ASP A 227 -5.34 22.41 4.33
CA ASP A 227 -5.90 22.87 5.61
C ASP A 227 -4.98 23.92 6.23
N ALA A 228 -5.46 25.15 6.28
CA ALA A 228 -4.77 26.26 6.94
C ALA A 228 -5.34 26.59 8.33
N THR A 229 -6.21 25.73 8.86
CA THR A 229 -7.00 25.98 10.08
C THR A 229 -6.61 25.08 11.26
N GLY A 230 -5.89 23.99 11.00
CA GLY A 230 -5.38 23.11 12.05
C GLY A 230 -4.43 23.81 13.02
N GLY A 231 -4.41 23.37 14.27
CA GLY A 231 -3.41 23.75 15.24
C GLY A 231 -2.06 23.05 15.03
N PRO A 232 -1.08 23.29 15.91
CA PRO A 232 0.18 22.56 15.92
C PRO A 232 -0.04 21.04 16.03
N CYS A 233 0.66 20.27 15.20
CA CYS A 233 0.60 18.81 15.19
C CYS A 233 1.97 18.22 15.53
N GLY A 234 1.96 17.07 16.21
CA GLY A 234 3.17 16.33 16.60
C GLY A 234 3.29 14.99 15.87
N GLU A 235 2.34 14.66 15.01
CA GLU A 235 2.32 13.40 14.30
C GLU A 235 1.41 13.43 13.08
N TYR A 236 1.66 12.50 12.17
CA TYR A 236 0.74 12.14 11.12
C TYR A 236 0.52 10.64 11.12
N VAL A 237 -0.75 10.22 11.09
CA VAL A 237 -1.16 8.81 11.17
C VAL A 237 -2.11 8.47 10.04
N ARG A 238 -1.79 7.39 9.32
CA ARG A 238 -2.65 6.82 8.29
C ARG A 238 -3.22 5.48 8.76
N GLY A 239 -4.54 5.36 8.68
CA GLY A 239 -5.24 4.11 8.93
C GLY A 239 -5.48 3.26 7.68
N PHE A 240 -5.32 1.96 7.84
CA PHE A 240 -5.56 0.95 6.82
C PHE A 240 -6.58 -0.08 7.33
N SER A 241 -7.80 -0.04 6.81
CA SER A 241 -8.85 -1.03 7.12
C SER A 241 -8.58 -2.40 6.48
N PHE A 242 -7.79 -2.41 5.41
CA PHE A 242 -7.39 -3.59 4.65
C PHE A 242 -5.87 -3.61 4.52
N GLY A 243 -5.30 -4.81 4.56
CA GLY A 243 -3.89 -5.00 4.23
C GLY A 243 -3.68 -5.13 2.73
N GLY A 244 -2.43 -5.02 2.31
CA GLY A 244 -2.00 -5.15 0.93
C GLY A 244 -1.46 -3.85 0.33
N GLY A 245 -0.70 -4.01 -0.74
CA GLY A 245 -0.06 -2.91 -1.45
C GLY A 245 1.13 -2.30 -0.74
N GLN A 246 1.79 -1.37 -1.45
CA GLN A 246 2.88 -0.57 -0.93
C GLN A 246 2.36 0.78 -0.42
N TYR A 247 2.85 1.23 0.72
CA TYR A 247 2.60 2.57 1.23
C TYR A 247 3.91 3.34 1.40
N VAL A 248 3.92 4.58 0.94
CA VAL A 248 5.02 5.53 1.13
C VAL A 248 4.44 6.76 1.79
N LEU A 249 5.00 7.13 2.93
CA LEU A 249 4.68 8.38 3.62
C LEU A 249 5.92 9.25 3.63
N GLN A 250 5.79 10.47 3.13
CA GLN A 250 6.80 11.51 3.25
C GLN A 250 6.22 12.70 4.01
N VAL A 251 6.94 13.18 5.02
CA VAL A 251 6.59 14.39 5.78
C VAL A 251 7.70 15.42 5.54
N GLY A 252 7.32 16.60 5.07
CA GLY A 252 8.21 17.75 4.89
C GLY A 252 7.89 18.86 5.88
N PHE A 253 8.93 19.48 6.41
CA PHE A 253 8.83 20.53 7.41
C PHE A 253 9.23 21.89 6.84
N ASP A 254 8.51 22.92 7.25
CA ASP A 254 8.89 24.31 6.99
C ASP A 254 10.23 24.65 7.66
N GLU A 255 11.00 25.55 7.06
CA GLU A 255 12.33 25.90 7.55
C GLU A 255 12.31 26.67 8.87
N ALA A 256 11.21 27.37 9.16
CA ALA A 256 11.00 28.04 10.43
C ALA A 256 10.54 27.09 11.55
N ALA A 257 10.18 25.85 11.22
CA ALA A 257 9.62 24.88 12.16
C ALA A 257 10.20 23.48 11.94
N LEU A 258 11.47 23.30 12.33
CA LEU A 258 12.14 21.99 12.25
C LEU A 258 11.95 21.17 13.54
N PRO A 259 11.66 19.88 13.44
CA PRO A 259 11.56 18.99 14.60
C PRO A 259 12.96 18.63 15.13
N VAL A 260 13.06 18.38 16.44
CA VAL A 260 14.30 17.89 17.07
C VAL A 260 14.50 16.40 16.84
N ARG A 261 13.40 15.66 16.68
CA ARG A 261 13.42 14.21 16.49
C ARG A 261 12.18 13.77 15.71
N CYS A 262 12.37 12.84 14.78
CA CYS A 262 11.27 12.19 14.06
C CYS A 262 11.37 10.68 14.25
N ARG A 263 10.22 10.01 14.40
CA ARG A 263 10.16 8.55 14.60
C ARG A 263 9.02 7.95 13.81
N SER A 264 9.27 6.86 13.09
CA SER A 264 8.20 6.05 12.51
C SER A 264 7.63 5.10 13.55
N PHE A 265 6.33 4.82 13.47
CA PHE A 265 5.67 3.80 14.27
C PHE A 265 4.57 3.09 13.50
N ALA A 266 4.23 1.89 13.98
CA ALA A 266 3.04 1.17 13.59
C ALA A 266 2.22 0.84 14.84
N GLN A 267 0.90 0.82 14.71
CA GLN A 267 -0.02 0.57 15.81
C GLN A 267 -1.21 -0.25 15.33
N VAL A 268 -1.67 -1.19 16.14
CA VAL A 268 -2.69 -2.16 15.72
C VAL A 268 -4.09 -1.52 15.64
N SER A 269 -4.40 -0.60 16.55
CA SER A 269 -5.65 0.17 16.62
C SER A 269 -5.42 1.44 17.43
N ALA A 270 -6.29 2.44 17.32
CA ALA A 270 -6.12 3.74 17.99
C ALA A 270 -5.89 3.63 19.52
N GLY A 271 -6.51 2.65 20.19
CA GLY A 271 -6.36 2.40 21.62
C GLY A 271 -5.27 1.38 22.01
N ALA A 272 -4.60 0.74 21.04
CA ALA A 272 -3.50 -0.20 21.34
C ALA A 272 -2.20 0.57 21.62
N PRO A 273 -1.25 0.02 22.38
CA PRO A 273 0.08 0.64 22.49
C PRO A 273 0.75 0.71 21.11
N ARG A 274 1.52 1.78 20.87
CA ARG A 274 2.37 1.89 19.69
C ARG A 274 3.42 0.79 19.72
N GLY A 275 3.71 0.23 18.54
CA GLY A 275 4.85 -0.66 18.35
C GLY A 275 6.18 0.06 18.54
N ALA A 276 7.27 -0.66 18.30
CA ALA A 276 8.61 -0.09 18.37
C ALA A 276 8.73 1.15 17.46
N ARG A 277 9.25 2.24 18.03
CA ARG A 277 9.58 3.45 17.29
C ARG A 277 10.96 3.31 16.67
N ALA A 278 11.11 3.71 15.43
CA ALA A 278 12.41 3.79 14.76
C ALA A 278 12.73 5.25 14.43
N ASP A 279 13.93 5.71 14.77
CA ASP A 279 14.36 7.08 14.50
C ASP A 279 14.51 7.32 12.98
N LEU A 280 14.03 8.47 12.53
CA LEU A 280 14.15 8.93 11.16
C LEU A 280 15.04 10.17 11.10
N THR A 281 16.00 10.16 10.19
CA THR A 281 16.90 11.30 9.96
C THR A 281 16.26 12.28 8.99
N LEU A 282 16.14 13.54 9.43
CA LEU A 282 15.69 14.64 8.58
C LEU A 282 16.69 14.89 7.45
N THR A 283 16.24 14.85 6.20
CA THR A 283 17.10 15.14 5.04
C THR A 283 17.43 16.63 5.01
N GLY A 284 18.70 17.00 4.82
CA GLY A 284 19.17 18.41 4.91
C GLY A 284 18.39 19.41 4.05
N ARG A 285 18.62 19.46 2.73
CA ARG A 285 18.07 20.51 1.85
C ARG A 285 16.54 20.52 1.77
N HIS A 286 15.92 19.35 1.79
CA HIS A 286 14.48 19.20 1.56
C HIS A 286 13.67 19.07 2.85
N ARG A 287 14.33 18.95 4.02
CA ARG A 287 13.71 18.91 5.36
C ARG A 287 12.57 17.89 5.43
N THR A 288 12.81 16.71 4.86
CA THR A 288 11.84 15.62 4.81
C THR A 288 12.31 14.40 5.60
N VAL A 289 11.34 13.65 6.10
CA VAL A 289 11.51 12.26 6.54
C VAL A 289 10.52 11.39 5.76
N HIS A 290 10.80 10.10 5.67
CA HIS A 290 9.88 9.18 5.02
C HIS A 290 9.93 7.80 5.65
N LEU A 291 8.87 7.02 5.43
CA LEU A 291 8.84 5.59 5.66
C LEU A 291 8.22 4.88 4.46
N VAL A 292 8.54 3.60 4.32
CA VAL A 292 8.00 2.73 3.26
C VAL A 292 7.57 1.41 3.87
N GLU A 293 6.31 1.04 3.62
CA GLU A 293 5.75 -0.27 3.96
C GLU A 293 5.48 -1.05 2.68
N GLN A 294 6.21 -2.15 2.46
CA GLN A 294 6.13 -2.98 1.25
C GLN A 294 4.91 -3.93 1.22
N GLY A 295 4.21 -4.06 2.35
CA GLY A 295 3.06 -4.94 2.51
C GLY A 295 2.24 -4.51 3.71
N VAL A 296 1.42 -3.49 3.51
CA VAL A 296 0.66 -2.86 4.59
C VAL A 296 -0.23 -3.89 5.28
N ARG A 297 -0.25 -3.87 6.61
CA ARG A 297 -1.17 -4.68 7.42
C ARG A 297 -2.32 -3.80 7.91
N PRO A 298 -3.51 -4.37 8.18
CA PRO A 298 -4.58 -3.62 8.81
C PRO A 298 -4.11 -3.02 10.15
N GLY A 299 -4.28 -1.71 10.31
CA GLY A 299 -3.75 -0.96 11.45
C GLY A 299 -3.44 0.49 11.08
N LEU A 300 -2.59 1.10 11.89
CA LEU A 300 -2.14 2.48 11.77
C LEU A 300 -0.64 2.48 11.50
N VAL A 301 -0.20 3.33 10.59
CA VAL A 301 1.21 3.62 10.32
C VAL A 301 1.38 5.12 10.30
N GLY A 302 2.42 5.61 10.95
CA GLY A 302 2.62 7.05 11.10
C GLY A 302 4.05 7.45 11.39
N ILE A 303 4.26 8.76 11.40
CA ILE A 303 5.48 9.41 11.86
C ILE A 303 5.07 10.37 12.95
N ASP A 304 5.69 10.26 14.13
CA ASP A 304 5.62 11.27 15.18
C ASP A 304 6.92 12.09 15.22
N TRP A 305 6.84 13.30 15.74
CA TRP A 305 7.98 14.18 15.90
C TRP A 305 7.85 15.04 17.15
N ASP A 306 9.01 15.36 17.72
CA ASP A 306 9.13 16.24 18.88
C ASP A 306 9.59 17.62 18.39
N TRP A 307 9.00 18.67 18.95
CA TRP A 307 9.36 20.06 18.65
C TRP A 307 10.43 20.63 19.59
N GLU A 308 10.62 19.98 20.74
CA GLU A 308 11.52 20.36 21.84
C GLU A 308 12.25 19.13 22.38
#